data_AF-A0A1N7BC12-F1
#
_entry.id   AF-A0A1N7BC12-F1
#
_cell.length_a   1.000
_cell.length_b   1.000
_cell.length_c   1.000
_cell.angle_alpha   90.00
_cell.angle_beta   90.00
_cell.angle_gamma   90.00
#
_symmetry.space_group_name_H-M   'P 1'
#
loop_
_entity.id
_entity.type
_entity.pdbx_description
1 polymer ?
#
loop_
_entity_poly.entity_id
_entity_poly.type
_entity_poly.pdbx_seq_one_letter_code
_entity_poly.pdbx_strand_id
1 'polypeptide(L)'
;MTQSVRTPSAPNPRRLTPRRLKDPFSPAAVREWAPTQWPEIGGPSLSLEPDKRFKSAAFRQLYRPGERIAVYVPGCRGLRVAVGQALHIGAWKISTSQIEARGIEPRLQALGRDRYAACYRRAGRIVEDEGFDEWVLSTLPPELVVSPSAPIVLHGRGIEVILPTTLSAVTFDRSLRHALADAEMGSWASSPAGLEHCAWFGLSPSRFRRLTRYDMCGSARLSKAEEIYLFKPHLQAQRLVRVIENVVLAHVLPGPLPHRKPRARPAYSPPATGSSAVKAQLVM
;
A
#
# COMPACT_ATOMS: atom_id res chain seq x y z
N MET A 1 -19.99 60.86 18.01
CA MET A 1 -20.51 59.61 17.41
C MET A 1 -19.41 59.01 16.56
N THR A 2 -18.65 58.07 17.12
CA THR A 2 -17.45 57.49 16.50
C THR A 2 -17.85 56.23 15.75
N GLN A 3 -17.84 56.27 14.41
CA GLN A 3 -18.12 55.09 13.58
C GLN A 3 -16.92 54.14 13.64
N SER A 4 -17.15 52.96 14.23
CA SER A 4 -16.20 51.85 14.26
C SER A 4 -16.04 51.28 12.84
N VAL A 5 -14.88 51.49 12.24
CA VAL A 5 -14.49 50.89 10.96
C VAL A 5 -14.38 49.37 11.16
N ARG A 6 -15.26 48.61 10.52
CA ARG A 6 -15.16 47.14 10.45
C ARG A 6 -13.98 46.77 9.55
N THR A 7 -12.96 46.17 10.15
CA THR A 7 -11.89 45.50 9.41
C THR A 7 -12.47 44.33 8.62
N PRO A 8 -12.10 44.14 7.33
CA PRO A 8 -12.53 42.96 6.59
C PRO A 8 -11.93 41.71 7.24
N SER A 9 -12.80 40.83 7.72
CA SER A 9 -12.41 39.51 8.24
C SER A 9 -11.61 38.78 7.16
N ALA A 10 -10.41 38.32 7.52
CA ALA A 10 -9.60 37.45 6.68
C ALA A 10 -10.45 36.28 6.15
N PRO A 11 -10.23 35.83 4.91
CA PRO A 11 -10.98 34.73 4.34
C PRO A 11 -10.83 33.49 5.23
N ASN A 12 -11.97 33.02 5.73
CA ASN A 12 -12.09 31.79 6.51
C ASN A 12 -11.51 30.63 5.68
N PRO A 13 -10.45 29.92 6.12
CA PRO A 13 -9.94 28.78 5.39
C PRO A 13 -11.06 27.74 5.39
N ARG A 14 -11.73 27.55 4.24
CA ARG A 14 -12.75 26.52 4.06
C ARG A 14 -12.18 25.23 4.66
N ARG A 15 -12.77 24.74 5.76
CA ARG A 15 -12.61 23.35 6.17
C ARG A 15 -13.13 22.53 4.99
N LEU A 16 -12.21 22.05 4.16
CA LEU A 16 -12.50 21.16 3.04
C LEU A 16 -12.96 19.82 3.64
N THR A 17 -14.22 19.71 4.05
CA THR A 17 -14.73 18.45 4.58
C THR A 17 -14.69 17.38 3.49
N PRO A 18 -14.29 16.13 3.81
CA PRO A 18 -14.34 15.02 2.86
C PRO A 18 -15.71 14.91 2.19
N ARG A 19 -15.72 14.60 0.88
CA ARG A 19 -16.96 14.46 0.10
C ARG A 19 -17.51 13.05 0.25
N ARG A 20 -18.77 12.91 0.67
CA ARG A 20 -19.43 11.60 0.74
C ARG A 20 -19.57 10.96 -0.65
N LEU A 21 -19.24 9.67 -0.74
CA LEU A 21 -19.34 8.83 -1.94
C LEU A 21 -20.41 7.74 -1.82
N LYS A 22 -20.68 7.27 -0.60
CA LYS A 22 -21.58 6.16 -0.30
C LYS A 22 -22.43 6.47 0.93
N ASP A 23 -23.52 5.73 1.11
CA ASP A 23 -24.37 5.85 2.29
C ASP A 23 -23.62 5.50 3.58
N PRO A 24 -24.00 6.10 4.73
CA PRO A 24 -23.32 5.88 6.01
C PRO A 24 -23.20 4.40 6.41
N PHE A 25 -24.22 3.60 6.06
CA PHE A 25 -24.32 2.17 6.39
C PHE A 25 -23.71 1.25 5.32
N SER A 26 -23.09 1.80 4.28
CA SER A 26 -22.45 0.99 3.23
C SER A 26 -21.31 0.13 3.80
N PRO A 27 -21.21 -1.16 3.43
CA PRO A 27 -20.10 -2.02 3.86
C PRO A 27 -18.79 -1.70 3.15
N ALA A 28 -18.79 -0.79 2.16
CA ALA A 28 -17.62 -0.40 1.39
C ALA A 28 -16.51 0.16 2.30
N ALA A 29 -15.25 -0.17 1.97
CA ALA A 29 -14.09 0.43 2.64
C ALA A 29 -14.01 1.94 2.34
N VAL A 30 -14.25 2.34 1.09
CA VAL A 30 -14.21 3.75 0.68
C VAL A 30 -15.62 4.31 0.66
N ARG A 31 -15.89 5.29 1.53
CA ARG A 31 -17.21 5.92 1.71
C ARG A 31 -17.16 7.43 1.56
N GLU A 32 -15.99 8.03 1.78
CA GLU A 32 -15.74 9.45 1.62
C GLU A 32 -14.49 9.65 0.76
N TRP A 33 -14.41 10.80 0.10
CA TRP A 33 -13.30 11.19 -0.76
C TRP A 33 -12.59 12.40 -0.14
N ALA A 34 -11.27 12.31 -0.06
CA ALA A 34 -10.37 13.41 0.24
C ALA A 34 -9.37 13.57 -0.91
N PRO A 35 -8.83 14.77 -1.16
CA PRO A 35 -7.88 15.04 -2.24
C PRO A 35 -6.47 14.49 -1.92
N THR A 36 -6.39 13.20 -1.62
CA THR A 36 -5.14 12.50 -1.33
C THR A 36 -4.77 11.61 -2.50
N GLN A 37 -3.53 11.73 -2.98
CA GLN A 37 -2.98 10.75 -3.90
C GLN A 37 -2.74 9.44 -3.14
N TRP A 38 -3.50 8.41 -3.50
CA TRP A 38 -3.34 7.10 -2.90
C TRP A 38 -2.03 6.47 -3.36
N PRO A 39 -1.34 5.72 -2.48
CA PRO A 39 -0.15 5.01 -2.90
C PRO A 39 -0.54 3.87 -3.85
N GLU A 40 0.39 3.56 -4.75
CA GLU A 40 0.26 2.45 -5.68
C GLU A 40 1.40 1.47 -5.44
N ILE A 41 1.09 0.18 -5.41
CA ILE A 41 2.14 -0.84 -5.35
C ILE A 41 3.05 -0.77 -6.59
N GLY A 42 4.35 -0.99 -6.39
CA GLY A 42 5.38 -0.82 -7.43
C GLY A 42 5.70 0.64 -7.79
N GLY A 43 5.05 1.60 -7.13
CA GLY A 43 5.25 3.03 -7.36
C GLY A 43 4.57 3.54 -8.63
N PRO A 44 4.51 4.87 -8.82
CA PRO A 44 3.78 5.50 -9.93
C PRO A 44 4.43 5.25 -11.31
N SER A 45 5.72 4.91 -11.35
CA SER A 45 6.46 4.68 -12.59
C SER A 45 6.44 3.23 -13.08
N LEU A 46 5.68 2.34 -12.42
CA LEU A 46 5.57 0.94 -12.85
C LEU A 46 4.87 0.85 -14.21
N SER A 47 5.58 0.31 -15.20
CA SER A 47 4.96 -0.04 -16.49
C SER A 47 3.95 -1.18 -16.32
N LEU A 48 2.76 -0.99 -16.89
CA LEU A 48 1.72 -2.00 -16.92
C LEU A 48 1.76 -2.92 -18.14
N GLU A 49 2.62 -2.60 -19.10
CA GLU A 49 2.76 -3.36 -20.34
C GLU A 49 3.44 -4.72 -20.12
N PRO A 50 3.07 -5.75 -20.90
CA PRO A 50 3.82 -6.99 -21.04
C PRO A 50 5.30 -6.76 -21.33
N ASP A 51 6.18 -7.39 -20.55
CA ASP A 51 7.63 -7.30 -20.73
C ASP A 51 8.12 -8.38 -21.70
N LYS A 52 8.66 -7.95 -22.84
CA LYS A 52 9.17 -8.86 -23.88
C LYS A 52 10.46 -9.58 -23.48
N ARG A 53 11.15 -9.14 -22.41
CA ARG A 53 12.42 -9.75 -21.97
C ARG A 53 12.26 -11.19 -21.52
N PHE A 54 11.07 -11.61 -21.07
CA PHE A 54 10.78 -13.03 -20.79
C PHE A 54 10.91 -13.94 -22.03
N LYS A 55 10.75 -13.39 -23.24
CA LYS A 55 10.98 -14.11 -24.51
C LYS A 55 12.43 -14.05 -25.01
N SER A 56 13.28 -13.24 -24.40
CA SER A 56 14.66 -13.05 -24.86
C SER A 56 15.48 -14.33 -24.74
N ALA A 57 16.46 -14.49 -25.63
CA ALA A 57 17.42 -15.61 -25.56
C ALA A 57 18.18 -15.60 -24.22
N ALA A 58 18.57 -14.42 -23.74
CA ALA A 58 19.24 -14.25 -22.45
C ALA A 58 18.41 -14.80 -21.28
N PHE A 59 17.12 -14.46 -21.21
CA PHE A 59 16.24 -14.98 -20.15
C PHE A 59 16.13 -16.50 -20.24
N ARG A 60 15.90 -17.06 -21.43
CA ARG A 60 15.79 -18.52 -21.62
C ARG A 60 17.08 -19.27 -21.27
N GLN A 61 18.23 -18.67 -21.55
CA GLN A 61 19.53 -19.26 -21.24
C GLN A 61 19.78 -19.33 -19.73
N LEU A 62 19.39 -18.28 -18.98
CA LEU A 62 19.68 -18.12 -17.56
C LEU A 62 18.58 -18.68 -16.64
N TYR A 63 17.32 -18.63 -17.07
CA TYR A 63 16.19 -19.12 -16.30
C TYR A 63 16.19 -20.66 -16.27
N ARG A 64 16.22 -21.24 -15.07
CA ARG A 64 16.01 -22.66 -14.82
C ARG A 64 14.88 -22.78 -13.79
N PRO A 65 13.75 -23.43 -14.11
CA PRO A 65 12.61 -23.51 -13.20
C PRO A 65 12.97 -24.29 -11.94
N GLY A 66 12.57 -23.77 -10.79
CA GLY A 66 12.80 -24.32 -9.45
C GLY A 66 11.49 -24.49 -8.68
N GLU A 67 11.48 -24.05 -7.42
CA GLU A 67 10.31 -24.20 -6.54
C GLU A 67 9.11 -23.33 -6.98
N ARG A 68 7.91 -23.80 -6.62
CA ARG A 68 6.66 -23.09 -6.84
C ARG A 68 6.21 -22.41 -5.55
N ILE A 69 5.85 -21.14 -5.67
CA ILE A 69 5.25 -20.37 -4.58
C ILE A 69 3.92 -19.77 -5.02
N ALA A 70 3.07 -19.45 -4.06
CA ALA A 70 1.85 -18.68 -4.25
C ALA A 70 2.02 -17.28 -3.64
N VAL A 71 1.74 -16.25 -4.43
CA VAL A 71 1.45 -14.90 -3.96
C VAL A 71 -0.05 -14.78 -3.79
N TYR A 72 -0.50 -14.43 -2.58
CA TYR A 72 -1.92 -14.40 -2.23
C TYR A 72 -2.28 -13.09 -1.53
N VAL A 73 -3.55 -12.70 -1.66
CA VAL A 73 -4.07 -11.42 -1.19
C VAL A 73 -5.27 -11.62 -0.26
N PRO A 74 -5.05 -11.96 1.02
CA PRO A 74 -6.16 -12.17 1.93
C PRO A 74 -6.61 -10.85 2.57
N GLY A 75 -7.88 -10.84 2.96
CA GLY A 75 -8.49 -9.80 3.76
C GLY A 75 -9.29 -10.40 4.92
N CYS A 76 -9.66 -9.56 5.87
CA CYS A 76 -10.52 -9.92 6.99
C CYS A 76 -11.45 -8.74 7.32
N ARG A 77 -12.48 -9.00 8.14
CA ARG A 77 -13.44 -7.98 8.56
C ARG A 77 -12.75 -6.82 9.29
N GLY A 78 -11.81 -7.13 10.18
CA GLY A 78 -11.05 -6.18 10.98
C GLY A 78 -10.23 -5.23 10.10
N LEU A 79 -9.54 -5.76 9.09
CA LEU A 79 -8.79 -4.93 8.14
C LEU A 79 -9.73 -4.03 7.31
N ARG A 80 -10.89 -4.54 6.87
CA ARG A 80 -11.88 -3.73 6.16
C ARG A 80 -12.43 -2.60 7.03
N VAL A 81 -12.78 -2.88 8.28
CA VAL A 81 -13.48 -1.92 9.17
C VAL A 81 -12.49 -1.00 9.90
N ALA A 82 -11.55 -1.57 10.65
CA ALA A 82 -10.65 -0.81 11.52
C ALA A 82 -9.58 -0.02 10.75
N VAL A 83 -9.26 -0.45 9.53
CA VAL A 83 -8.33 0.23 8.64
C VAL A 83 -9.06 0.83 7.45
N GLY A 84 -9.67 -0.01 6.61
CA GLY A 84 -10.13 0.43 5.30
C GLY A 84 -11.23 1.49 5.36
N GLN A 85 -12.23 1.28 6.23
CA GLN A 85 -13.32 2.22 6.47
C GLN A 85 -12.92 3.45 7.27
N ALA A 86 -11.87 3.35 8.10
CA ALA A 86 -11.32 4.49 8.83
C ALA A 86 -10.56 5.41 7.86
N LEU A 87 -9.65 4.85 7.07
CA LEU A 87 -8.88 5.59 6.07
C LEU A 87 -9.69 5.94 4.83
N HIS A 88 -10.85 5.34 4.59
CA HIS A 88 -11.49 5.40 3.28
C HIS A 88 -10.55 5.04 2.11
N ILE A 89 -9.63 4.11 2.36
CA ILE A 89 -8.71 3.51 1.39
C ILE A 89 -8.76 2.01 1.59
N GLY A 90 -8.70 1.25 0.51
CA GLY A 90 -8.69 -0.20 0.62
C GLY A 90 -7.38 -0.74 1.22
N ALA A 91 -7.44 -1.76 2.06
CA ALA A 91 -6.28 -2.37 2.69
C ALA A 91 -6.37 -3.89 2.65
N TRP A 92 -5.27 -4.54 2.26
CA TRP A 92 -5.15 -6.00 2.15
C TRP A 92 -3.79 -6.46 2.63
N LYS A 93 -3.71 -7.71 3.06
CA LYS A 93 -2.41 -8.36 3.20
C LYS A 93 -1.96 -8.82 1.80
N ILE A 94 -0.66 -8.72 1.51
CA ILE A 94 -0.03 -9.38 0.36
C ILE A 94 1.15 -10.16 0.91
N SER A 95 1.23 -11.45 0.59
CA SER A 95 2.25 -12.32 1.17
C SER A 95 2.53 -13.51 0.26
N THR A 96 3.57 -14.24 0.60
CA THR A 96 4.02 -15.43 -0.12
C THR A 96 3.84 -16.69 0.73
N SER A 97 3.62 -17.81 0.07
CA SER A 97 3.64 -19.14 0.68
C SER A 97 4.28 -20.09 -0.31
N GLN A 98 5.06 -21.06 0.17
CA GLN A 98 5.36 -22.22 -0.67
C GLN A 98 4.05 -22.95 -0.99
N ILE A 99 3.95 -23.52 -2.19
CA ILE A 99 2.81 -24.35 -2.54
C ILE A 99 2.95 -25.67 -1.78
N GLU A 100 2.19 -25.80 -0.70
CA GLU A 100 2.14 -27.00 0.12
C GLU A 100 1.12 -28.00 -0.44
N ALA A 101 1.30 -29.28 -0.12
CA ALA A 101 0.32 -30.34 -0.43
C ALA A 101 -1.07 -30.07 0.19
N ARG A 102 -1.16 -29.23 1.25
CA ARG A 102 -2.38 -28.90 1.97
C ARG A 102 -3.03 -27.56 1.59
N GLY A 103 -2.50 -26.86 0.58
CA GLY A 103 -3.03 -25.56 0.17
C GLY A 103 -2.67 -24.40 1.12
N ILE A 104 -3.36 -23.27 0.97
CA ILE A 104 -3.07 -22.00 1.70
C ILE A 104 -3.95 -21.84 2.95
N GLU A 105 -4.94 -22.70 3.12
CA GLU A 105 -5.91 -22.69 4.22
C GLU A 105 -5.25 -22.73 5.61
N PRO A 106 -4.24 -23.60 5.87
CA PRO A 106 -3.54 -23.60 7.16
C PRO A 106 -2.87 -22.26 7.46
N ARG A 107 -2.39 -21.57 6.42
CA ARG A 107 -1.77 -20.24 6.56
C ARG A 107 -2.81 -19.18 6.91
N LEU A 108 -4.00 -19.22 6.31
CA LEU A 108 -5.10 -18.31 6.68
C LEU A 108 -5.58 -18.54 8.10
N GLN A 109 -5.70 -19.80 8.53
CA GLN A 109 -6.04 -20.16 9.91
C GLN A 109 -4.98 -19.67 10.90
N ALA A 110 -3.69 -19.76 10.56
CA ALA A 110 -2.61 -19.20 11.38
C ALA A 110 -2.76 -17.68 11.54
N LEU A 111 -3.04 -16.94 10.45
CA LEU A 111 -3.28 -15.49 10.52
C LEU A 111 -4.45 -15.13 11.44
N GLY A 112 -5.51 -15.94 11.41
CA GLY A 112 -6.67 -15.79 12.28
C GLY A 112 -6.35 -16.05 13.75
N ARG A 113 -5.69 -17.17 14.05
CA ARG A 113 -5.25 -17.51 15.42
C ARG A 113 -4.35 -16.43 16.02
N ASP A 114 -3.40 -15.93 15.22
CA ASP A 114 -2.47 -14.88 15.65
C ASP A 114 -3.09 -13.47 15.66
N ARG A 115 -4.33 -13.34 15.14
CA ARG A 115 -5.01 -12.05 14.91
C ARG A 115 -4.07 -11.06 14.24
N TYR A 116 -3.48 -11.48 13.12
CA TYR A 116 -2.40 -10.74 12.48
C TYR A 116 -2.77 -9.27 12.25
N ALA A 117 -1.91 -8.34 12.65
CA ALA A 117 -2.13 -6.90 12.54
C ALA A 117 -3.34 -6.33 13.32
N ALA A 118 -3.89 -7.04 14.31
CA ALA A 118 -5.00 -6.54 15.13
C ALA A 118 -4.57 -5.42 16.10
N CYS A 119 -3.30 -5.40 16.51
CA CYS A 119 -2.82 -4.52 17.56
C CYS A 119 -2.27 -3.20 17.03
N TYR A 120 -2.35 -2.13 17.81
CA TYR A 120 -1.67 -0.86 17.58
C TYR A 120 -1.37 -0.16 18.91
N ARG A 121 -0.54 0.90 18.87
CA ARG A 121 -0.21 1.70 20.06
C ARG A 121 -1.07 2.96 20.13
N ARG A 122 -1.70 3.20 21.27
CA ARG A 122 -2.43 4.43 21.59
C ARG A 122 -2.07 4.89 23.00
N ALA A 123 -1.53 6.12 23.12
CA ALA A 123 -1.13 6.70 24.40
C ALA A 123 -0.28 5.75 25.29
N GLY A 124 0.72 5.09 24.68
CA GLY A 124 1.61 4.15 25.37
C GLY A 124 1.04 2.75 25.63
N ARG A 125 -0.25 2.51 25.37
CA ARG A 125 -0.92 1.22 25.56
C ARG A 125 -1.08 0.47 24.25
N ILE A 126 -1.10 -0.87 24.33
CA ILE A 126 -1.49 -1.73 23.21
C ILE A 126 -3.00 -1.86 23.20
N VAL A 127 -3.60 -1.58 22.05
CA VAL A 127 -5.03 -1.77 21.79
C VAL A 127 -5.16 -2.82 20.69
N GLU A 128 -6.11 -3.72 20.83
CA GLU A 128 -6.42 -4.77 19.84
C GLU A 128 -7.81 -4.49 19.26
N ASP A 129 -7.92 -4.39 17.94
CA ASP A 129 -9.22 -4.30 17.26
C ASP A 129 -9.77 -5.70 16.95
N GLU A 130 -11.08 -5.85 16.94
CA GLU A 130 -11.78 -7.11 16.61
C GLU A 130 -11.81 -7.41 15.09
N GLY A 131 -12.16 -8.65 14.75
CA GLY A 131 -12.43 -9.10 13.37
C GLY A 131 -11.20 -9.50 12.56
N PHE A 132 -10.05 -9.67 13.21
CA PHE A 132 -8.79 -10.14 12.60
C PHE A 132 -8.59 -11.66 12.72
N ASP A 133 -9.62 -12.38 13.14
CA ASP A 133 -9.66 -13.82 13.44
C ASP A 133 -10.09 -14.68 12.24
N GLU A 134 -10.75 -14.10 11.23
CA GLU A 134 -11.17 -14.81 10.02
C GLU A 134 -10.58 -14.16 8.76
N TRP A 135 -9.64 -14.86 8.12
CA TRP A 135 -8.97 -14.41 6.91
C TRP A 135 -9.42 -15.19 5.68
N VAL A 136 -9.76 -14.47 4.62
CA VAL A 136 -10.24 -15.04 3.36
C VAL A 136 -9.46 -14.48 2.18
N LEU A 137 -9.20 -15.32 1.18
CA LEU A 137 -8.57 -14.88 -0.06
C LEU A 137 -9.49 -13.97 -0.86
N SER A 138 -8.92 -12.88 -1.38
CA SER A 138 -9.59 -12.05 -2.38
C SER A 138 -9.58 -12.76 -3.74
N THR A 139 -10.64 -12.56 -4.50
CA THR A 139 -10.68 -12.95 -5.91
C THR A 139 -9.87 -11.95 -6.73
N LEU A 140 -9.06 -12.45 -7.65
CA LEU A 140 -8.37 -11.65 -8.65
C LEU A 140 -9.22 -11.52 -9.91
N PRO A 141 -9.21 -10.38 -10.62
CA PRO A 141 -9.92 -10.23 -11.89
C PRO A 141 -9.49 -11.28 -12.91
N PRO A 142 -10.42 -11.84 -13.72
CA PRO A 142 -10.07 -12.82 -14.74
C PRO A 142 -9.33 -12.21 -15.95
N GLU A 143 -9.41 -10.89 -16.16
CA GLU A 143 -8.81 -10.18 -17.29
C GLU A 143 -7.33 -9.81 -17.09
N LEU A 144 -6.68 -10.34 -16.06
CA LEU A 144 -5.27 -10.07 -15.78
C LEU A 144 -4.38 -10.63 -16.90
N VAL A 145 -3.41 -9.82 -17.32
CA VAL A 145 -2.49 -10.17 -18.40
C VAL A 145 -1.12 -10.47 -17.83
N VAL A 146 -0.59 -11.65 -18.13
CA VAL A 146 0.78 -12.08 -17.83
C VAL A 146 1.68 -11.81 -19.05
N SER A 147 2.93 -11.44 -18.82
CA SER A 147 3.90 -11.30 -19.89
C SER A 147 4.10 -12.63 -20.61
N PRO A 148 4.22 -12.62 -21.95
CA PRO A 148 4.48 -13.84 -22.68
C PRO A 148 5.74 -14.56 -22.19
N SER A 149 5.62 -15.85 -21.88
CA SER A 149 6.70 -16.70 -21.34
C SER A 149 7.18 -16.35 -19.92
N ALA A 150 6.48 -15.47 -19.19
CA ALA A 150 6.76 -15.29 -17.77
C ALA A 150 6.39 -16.56 -16.98
N PRO A 151 7.17 -16.91 -15.94
CA PRO A 151 6.96 -18.11 -15.14
C PRO A 151 5.87 -17.92 -14.08
N ILE A 152 4.71 -17.42 -14.51
CA ILE A 152 3.58 -17.08 -13.64
C ILE A 152 2.32 -17.75 -14.17
N VAL A 153 1.54 -18.32 -13.25
CA VAL A 153 0.22 -18.88 -13.53
C VAL A 153 -0.80 -18.14 -12.68
N LEU A 154 -1.86 -17.63 -13.32
CA LEU A 154 -2.94 -16.94 -12.63
C LEU A 154 -4.00 -17.94 -12.19
N HIS A 155 -4.40 -17.83 -10.93
CA HIS A 155 -5.52 -18.56 -10.36
C HIS A 155 -6.57 -17.56 -9.88
N GLY A 156 -7.84 -17.98 -9.76
CA GLY A 156 -8.92 -17.07 -9.36
C GLY A 156 -8.71 -16.39 -7.99
N ARG A 157 -7.91 -16.98 -7.10
CA ARG A 157 -7.65 -16.48 -5.73
C ARG A 157 -6.16 -16.37 -5.37
N GLY A 158 -5.27 -16.35 -6.37
CA GLY A 158 -3.83 -16.27 -6.13
C GLY A 158 -3.01 -16.26 -7.41
N ILE A 159 -1.72 -16.01 -7.27
CA ILE A 159 -0.75 -16.00 -8.37
C ILE A 159 0.32 -17.01 -8.04
N GLU A 160 0.44 -18.06 -8.84
CA GLU A 160 1.55 -19.02 -8.74
C GLU A 160 2.76 -18.46 -9.48
N VAL A 161 3.93 -18.56 -8.86
CA VAL A 161 5.20 -18.15 -9.43
C VAL A 161 6.15 -19.35 -9.37
N ILE A 162 6.71 -19.71 -10.52
CA ILE A 162 7.78 -20.69 -10.61
C ILE A 162 9.09 -19.91 -10.48
N LEU A 163 9.78 -20.05 -9.35
CA LEU A 163 11.02 -19.32 -9.11
C LEU A 163 12.16 -19.94 -9.93
N PRO A 164 13.15 -19.14 -10.39
CA PRO A 164 14.38 -19.74 -10.89
C PRO A 164 15.11 -20.47 -9.75
N THR A 165 15.83 -21.55 -10.04
CA THR A 165 16.58 -22.33 -9.03
C THR A 165 17.59 -21.52 -8.21
N THR A 166 17.99 -20.35 -8.71
CA THR A 166 18.90 -19.42 -8.04
C THR A 166 18.19 -18.38 -7.15
N LEU A 167 16.86 -18.38 -7.08
CA LEU A 167 16.05 -17.48 -6.26
C LEU A 167 15.23 -18.28 -5.23
N SER A 168 15.64 -18.21 -3.97
CA SER A 168 14.87 -18.83 -2.88
C SER A 168 13.58 -18.06 -2.56
N ALA A 169 12.56 -18.75 -2.06
CA ALA A 169 11.32 -18.15 -1.59
C ALA A 169 11.52 -16.98 -0.61
N VAL A 170 12.48 -17.09 0.32
CA VAL A 170 12.79 -16.03 1.30
C VAL A 170 13.33 -14.77 0.63
N THR A 171 14.22 -14.93 -0.35
CA THR A 171 14.78 -13.80 -1.10
C THR A 171 13.73 -13.18 -2.01
N PHE A 172 12.90 -14.00 -2.65
CA PHE A 172 11.75 -13.52 -3.42
C PHE A 172 10.79 -12.71 -2.56
N ASP A 173 10.39 -13.22 -1.38
CA ASP A 173 9.50 -12.52 -0.44
C ASP A 173 10.06 -11.16 -0.04
N ARG A 174 11.35 -11.09 0.30
CA ARG A 174 12.03 -9.84 0.65
C ARG A 174 12.02 -8.85 -0.52
N SER A 175 12.34 -9.31 -1.73
CA SER A 175 12.34 -8.48 -2.95
C SER A 175 10.94 -8.00 -3.30
N LEU A 176 9.92 -8.86 -3.14
CA LEU A 176 8.52 -8.51 -3.32
C LEU A 176 8.11 -7.43 -2.31
N ARG A 177 8.36 -7.63 -1.01
CA ARG A 177 8.06 -6.62 0.03
C ARG A 177 8.73 -5.29 -0.26
N HIS A 178 9.99 -5.30 -0.68
CA HIS A 178 10.70 -4.08 -1.08
C HIS A 178 10.00 -3.39 -2.28
N ALA A 179 9.60 -4.14 -3.29
CA ALA A 179 8.90 -3.59 -4.46
C ALA A 179 7.48 -3.08 -4.14
N LEU A 180 6.84 -3.59 -3.09
CA LEU A 180 5.52 -3.15 -2.62
C LEU A 180 5.59 -2.00 -1.60
N ALA A 181 6.79 -1.61 -1.14
CA ALA A 181 6.99 -0.73 0.02
C ALA A 181 6.32 0.65 -0.11
N ASP A 182 6.16 1.18 -1.32
CA ASP A 182 5.50 2.48 -1.56
C ASP A 182 4.05 2.51 -1.07
N ALA A 183 3.39 1.34 -0.97
CA ALA A 183 2.02 1.21 -0.48
C ALA A 183 1.91 0.46 0.86
N GLU A 184 3.02 0.17 1.54
CA GLU A 184 2.97 -0.42 2.88
C GLU A 184 2.32 0.59 3.84
N MET A 185 1.25 0.14 4.51
CA MET A 185 0.32 1.03 5.19
C MET A 185 0.94 1.81 6.35
N GLY A 186 1.76 1.17 7.19
CA GLY A 186 2.38 1.81 8.35
C GLY A 186 3.38 2.90 7.94
N SER A 187 4.17 2.62 6.91
CA SER A 187 5.11 3.57 6.30
C SER A 187 4.37 4.70 5.61
N TRP A 188 3.34 4.40 4.81
CA TRP A 188 2.54 5.42 4.15
C TRP A 188 1.84 6.35 5.14
N ALA A 189 1.23 5.80 6.20
CA ALA A 189 0.56 6.60 7.23
C ALA A 189 1.53 7.57 7.94
N SER A 190 2.82 7.24 7.93
CA SER A 190 3.89 8.07 8.51
C SER A 190 4.49 9.08 7.51
N SER A 191 4.11 9.00 6.23
CA SER A 191 4.56 9.93 5.19
C SER A 191 3.77 11.24 5.22
N PRO A 192 4.26 12.33 4.62
CA PRO A 192 3.53 13.60 4.54
C PRO A 192 2.10 13.45 4.00
N ALA A 193 1.92 12.67 2.93
CA ALA A 193 0.60 12.42 2.33
C ALA A 193 -0.33 11.64 3.28
N GLY A 194 0.21 10.66 4.02
CA GLY A 194 -0.55 9.90 5.00
C GLY A 194 -0.93 10.72 6.23
N LEU A 195 -0.05 11.62 6.69
CA LEU A 195 -0.32 12.55 7.79
C LEU A 195 -1.45 13.51 7.42
N GLU A 196 -1.38 14.12 6.24
CA GLU A 196 -2.43 15.00 5.71
C GLU A 196 -3.76 14.24 5.56
N HIS A 197 -3.71 13.01 5.03
CA HIS A 197 -4.88 12.17 4.89
C HIS A 197 -5.53 11.84 6.23
N CYS A 198 -4.74 11.46 7.23
CA CYS A 198 -5.25 11.20 8.58
C CYS A 198 -5.90 12.46 9.18
N ALA A 199 -5.37 13.65 8.89
CA ALA A 199 -5.93 14.91 9.36
C ALA A 199 -7.32 15.19 8.76
N TRP A 200 -7.57 14.84 7.50
CA TRP A 200 -8.90 14.96 6.87
C TRP A 200 -10.01 14.23 7.65
N PHE A 201 -9.67 13.12 8.30
CA PHE A 201 -10.61 12.25 9.00
C PHE A 201 -10.45 12.30 10.53
N GLY A 202 -9.62 13.19 11.08
CA GLY A 202 -9.37 13.28 12.52
C GLY A 202 -8.73 12.02 13.13
N LEU A 203 -7.92 11.30 12.34
CA LEU A 203 -7.31 10.03 12.73
C LEU A 203 -5.89 10.23 13.25
N SER A 204 -5.47 9.38 14.19
CA SER A 204 -4.08 9.31 14.60
C SER A 204 -3.29 8.38 13.67
N PRO A 205 -2.20 8.83 13.02
CA PRO A 205 -1.39 7.99 12.13
C PRO A 205 -0.80 6.74 12.81
N SER A 206 -0.51 6.81 14.11
CA SER A 206 0.03 5.69 14.89
C SER A 206 -0.91 4.49 14.95
N ARG A 207 -2.22 4.71 14.74
CA ARG A 207 -3.23 3.63 14.64
C ARG A 207 -2.93 2.66 13.50
N PHE A 208 -2.30 3.14 12.43
CA PHE A 208 -2.00 2.36 11.22
C PHE A 208 -0.59 1.75 11.24
N ARG A 209 0.17 1.96 12.32
CA ARG A 209 1.39 1.17 12.60
C ARG A 209 0.99 -0.08 13.37
N ARG A 210 0.49 -1.07 12.63
CA ARG A 210 -0.09 -2.28 13.20
C ARG A 210 0.97 -3.26 13.69
N LEU A 211 0.59 -4.04 14.69
CA LEU A 211 1.40 -5.03 15.36
C LEU A 211 0.63 -6.36 15.41
N THR A 212 1.36 -7.46 15.45
CA THR A 212 0.86 -8.80 15.75
C THR A 212 1.45 -9.25 17.07
N ARG A 213 0.63 -9.86 17.93
CA ARG A 213 1.05 -10.47 19.17
C ARG A 213 1.15 -11.98 18.96
N TYR A 214 2.37 -12.49 18.96
CA TYR A 214 2.62 -13.93 18.90
C TYR A 214 2.77 -14.48 20.31
N ASP A 215 2.05 -15.56 20.61
CA ASP A 215 2.26 -16.33 21.83
C ASP A 215 3.32 -17.40 21.56
N MET A 216 4.47 -17.27 22.21
CA MET A 216 5.61 -18.17 22.07
C MET A 216 5.87 -18.83 23.42
N CYS A 217 5.15 -19.92 23.71
CA CYS A 217 5.33 -20.80 24.86
C CYS A 217 5.65 -20.06 26.18
N GLY A 218 4.78 -19.10 26.56
CA GLY A 218 4.92 -18.35 27.82
C GLY A 218 5.56 -16.97 27.69
N SER A 219 5.93 -16.54 26.49
CA SER A 219 6.34 -15.15 26.22
C SER A 219 5.55 -14.54 25.07
N ALA A 220 4.97 -13.36 25.29
CA ALA A 220 4.28 -12.61 24.24
C ALA A 220 5.29 -11.75 23.47
N ARG A 221 5.49 -12.04 22.18
CA ARG A 221 6.30 -11.22 21.29
C ARG A 221 5.40 -10.31 20.45
N LEU A 222 5.60 -9.00 20.54
CA LEU A 222 4.99 -8.04 19.62
C LEU A 222 5.91 -7.80 18.42
N SER A 223 5.39 -7.98 17.22
CA SER A 223 6.11 -7.72 15.96
C SER A 223 5.31 -6.77 15.08
N LYS A 224 6.00 -5.98 14.26
CA LYS A 224 5.35 -5.11 13.27
C LYS A 224 4.67 -5.96 12.20
N ALA A 225 3.49 -5.54 11.78
CA ALA A 225 2.81 -6.11 10.63
C ALA A 225 3.23 -5.34 9.37
N GLU A 226 4.21 -5.86 8.64
CA GLU A 226 4.85 -5.19 7.49
C GLU A 226 4.24 -5.58 6.14
N GLU A 227 3.22 -6.43 6.17
CA GLU A 227 2.63 -7.04 4.98
C GLU A 227 1.21 -6.54 4.70
N ILE A 228 0.81 -5.42 5.33
CA ILE A 228 -0.46 -4.75 5.05
C ILE A 228 -0.22 -3.60 4.08
N TYR A 229 -0.90 -3.65 2.94
CA TYR A 229 -0.74 -2.69 1.85
C TYR A 229 -2.05 -1.97 1.57
N LEU A 230 -1.94 -0.67 1.27
CA LEU A 230 -3.01 0.13 0.71
C LEU A 230 -3.18 -0.24 -0.76
N PHE A 231 -4.00 -1.25 -0.99
CA PHE A 231 -4.15 -1.96 -2.24
C PHE A 231 -5.64 -2.05 -2.57
N LYS A 232 -6.02 -2.38 -3.81
CA LYS A 232 -7.40 -2.74 -4.17
C LYS A 232 -7.34 -3.84 -5.22
N PRO A 233 -7.69 -5.10 -4.91
CA PRO A 233 -7.53 -6.23 -5.84
C PRO A 233 -8.10 -5.95 -7.23
N HIS A 234 -9.35 -5.50 -7.30
CA HIS A 234 -10.00 -5.24 -8.59
C HIS A 234 -9.40 -4.09 -9.43
N LEU A 235 -8.60 -3.19 -8.83
CA LEU A 235 -8.01 -2.04 -9.54
C LEU A 235 -6.50 -2.15 -9.74
N GLN A 236 -5.81 -2.84 -8.82
CA GLN A 236 -4.35 -2.86 -8.78
C GLN A 236 -3.77 -4.27 -8.97
N ALA A 237 -4.57 -5.33 -9.15
CA ALA A 237 -4.03 -6.68 -9.35
C ALA A 237 -3.11 -6.77 -10.58
N GLN A 238 -3.36 -6.02 -11.65
CA GLN A 238 -2.42 -5.95 -12.78
C GLN A 238 -1.05 -5.40 -12.34
N ARG A 239 -1.01 -4.39 -11.44
CA ARG A 239 0.26 -3.90 -10.87
C ARG A 239 0.97 -4.99 -10.10
N LEU A 240 0.24 -5.80 -9.33
CA LEU A 240 0.84 -6.90 -8.57
C LEU A 240 1.50 -7.92 -9.49
N VAL A 241 0.85 -8.29 -10.60
CA VAL A 241 1.44 -9.15 -11.64
C VAL A 241 2.75 -8.56 -12.16
N ARG A 242 2.76 -7.27 -12.54
CA ARG A 242 3.96 -6.58 -13.04
C ARG A 242 5.08 -6.51 -12.00
N VAL A 243 4.74 -6.26 -10.73
CA VAL A 243 5.71 -6.23 -9.63
C VAL A 243 6.37 -7.60 -9.47
N ILE A 244 5.58 -8.68 -9.46
CA ILE A 244 6.09 -10.06 -9.37
C ILE A 244 7.01 -10.37 -10.54
N GLU A 245 6.58 -10.04 -11.76
CA GLU A 245 7.39 -10.22 -12.96
C GLU A 245 8.71 -9.47 -12.91
N ASN A 246 8.70 -8.21 -12.46
CA ASN A 246 9.90 -7.41 -12.32
C ASN A 246 10.87 -7.97 -11.27
N VAL A 247 10.37 -8.56 -10.18
CA VAL A 247 11.22 -9.25 -9.20
C VAL A 247 11.93 -10.45 -9.85
N VAL A 248 11.21 -11.26 -10.62
CA VAL A 248 11.81 -12.41 -11.34
C VAL A 248 12.80 -11.95 -12.40
N LEU A 249 12.43 -10.96 -13.23
CA LEU A 249 13.31 -10.42 -14.28
C LEU A 249 14.58 -9.81 -13.70
N ALA A 250 14.47 -8.98 -12.66
CA ALA A 250 15.62 -8.33 -12.04
C ALA A 250 16.61 -9.35 -11.45
N HIS A 251 16.11 -10.50 -10.98
CA HIS A 251 16.95 -11.59 -10.50
C HIS A 251 17.63 -12.37 -11.63
N VAL A 252 16.88 -12.75 -12.68
CA VAL A 252 17.41 -13.57 -13.79
C VAL A 252 18.30 -12.77 -14.74
N LEU A 253 17.92 -11.52 -15.02
CA LEU A 253 18.63 -10.60 -15.89
C LEU A 253 19.15 -9.41 -15.07
N PRO A 254 20.21 -9.58 -14.26
CA PRO A 254 20.83 -8.46 -13.56
C PRO A 254 21.49 -7.52 -14.58
N GLY A 255 20.72 -6.55 -15.05
CA GLY A 255 21.21 -5.35 -15.75
C GLY A 255 21.17 -4.14 -14.80
N PRO A 256 21.76 -2.99 -15.17
CA PRO A 256 21.65 -1.79 -14.37
C PRO A 256 20.17 -1.47 -14.17
N LEU A 257 19.73 -1.45 -12.89
CA LEU A 257 18.39 -1.00 -12.53
C LEU A 257 18.13 0.32 -13.27
N PRO A 258 17.01 0.49 -13.99
CA PRO A 258 16.68 1.80 -14.55
C PRO A 258 16.73 2.79 -13.39
N HIS A 259 17.67 3.75 -13.47
CA HIS A 259 17.97 4.67 -12.39
C HIS A 259 16.66 5.23 -11.83
N ARG A 260 16.37 4.89 -10.56
CA ARG A 260 15.43 5.67 -9.76
C ARG A 260 16.04 7.06 -9.75
N LYS A 261 15.51 8.00 -10.56
CA LYS A 261 15.95 9.40 -10.49
C LYS A 261 15.92 9.77 -9.01
N PRO A 262 17.02 10.23 -8.41
CA PRO A 262 16.99 10.69 -7.03
C PRO A 262 15.88 11.72 -6.95
N ARG A 263 14.96 11.53 -6.00
CA ARG A 263 13.88 12.47 -5.72
C ARG A 263 14.53 13.84 -5.62
N ALA A 264 14.23 14.74 -6.56
CA ALA A 264 14.48 16.14 -6.34
C ALA A 264 13.74 16.48 -5.03
N ARG A 265 14.50 16.92 -4.00
CA ARG A 265 13.87 17.60 -2.88
C ARG A 265 13.05 18.72 -3.51
N PRO A 266 11.74 18.86 -3.23
CA PRO A 266 11.02 20.04 -3.66
C PRO A 266 11.80 21.24 -3.12
N ALA A 267 12.34 22.05 -4.03
CA ALA A 267 12.97 23.29 -3.65
C ALA A 267 11.89 24.10 -2.94
N TYR A 268 12.14 24.40 -1.66
CA TYR A 268 11.35 25.36 -0.92
C TYR A 268 11.52 26.70 -1.62
N SER A 269 10.51 27.12 -2.38
CA SER A 269 10.38 28.50 -2.82
C SER A 269 9.69 29.25 -1.67
N PRO A 270 10.39 30.14 -0.94
CA PRO A 270 9.71 31.03 -0.01
C PRO A 270 8.71 31.90 -0.80
N PRO A 271 7.54 32.21 -0.22
CA PRO A 271 6.57 33.08 -0.86
C PRO A 271 7.21 34.44 -1.14
N ALA A 272 7.00 34.93 -2.36
CA ALA A 272 7.43 36.27 -2.77
C ALA A 272 6.86 37.30 -1.79
N THR A 273 7.75 38.01 -1.09
CA THR A 273 7.41 39.21 -0.35
C THR A 273 6.89 40.24 -1.34
N GLY A 274 5.57 40.42 -1.38
CA GLY A 274 4.93 41.50 -2.10
C GLY A 274 5.36 42.83 -1.49
N SER A 275 6.34 43.47 -2.11
CA SER A 275 6.66 44.88 -1.88
C SER A 275 5.56 45.71 -2.54
N SER A 276 4.61 46.19 -1.73
CA SER A 276 3.67 47.23 -2.14
C SER A 276 4.39 48.57 -1.99
N ALA A 277 5.02 49.03 -3.08
CA ALA A 277 5.46 50.41 -3.20
C ALA A 277 4.26 51.25 -3.62
N VAL A 278 3.70 51.97 -2.66
CA VAL A 278 2.75 53.07 -2.89
C VAL A 278 3.50 54.19 -3.62
N LYS A 279 3.21 54.39 -4.91
CA LYS A 279 3.49 55.66 -5.60
C LYS A 279 2.26 56.55 -5.46
N ALA A 280 2.31 57.46 -4.48
CA ALA A 280 1.51 58.67 -4.51
C ALA A 280 2.21 59.66 -5.46
N GLN A 281 1.48 60.17 -6.46
CA GLN A 281 1.92 61.30 -7.27
C GLN A 281 0.89 62.42 -7.06
N LEU A 282 1.39 63.48 -6.43
CA LEU A 282 0.87 64.85 -6.25
C LEU A 282 0.08 65.36 -7.46
N VAL A 283 -0.97 66.18 -7.23
CA VAL A 283 -1.12 67.55 -7.78
C VAL A 283 -2.17 68.33 -6.95
N MET A 284 -1.73 69.53 -6.49
CA MET A 284 -2.43 70.68 -5.86
C MET A 284 -2.97 70.56 -4.44
#